data_AF-A0A5N6RX86-F1
#
_entry.id   AF-A0A5N6RX86-F1
#
_cell.length_a   1.000
_cell.length_b   1.000
_cell.length_c   1.000
_cell.angle_alpha   90.00
_cell.angle_beta   90.00
_cell.angle_gamma   90.00
#
_symmetry.space_group_name_H-M   'P 1'
#
loop_
_entity.id
_entity.type
_entity.pdbx_description
1 polymer ?
#
loop_
_entity_poly.entity_id
_entity_poly.type
_entity_poly.pdbx_seq_one_letter_code
_entity_poly.pdbx_strand_id
1 'polypeptide(L)'
;MATCSPGEFLILPRNSHISAISAMVLSGAQPKYIVPQYDFEWDIAGGATTSQVEQAFKELEMEDRKAAAVFITSPTYHGICSNLTEISKLCHSHGIPLIVDEAHGAHLGFHPQLPNSALQQGADLAVQSTHKVLCSLTQSSMLHMGGNIVDSERIGRCLQTLQSTSPSYLLLASLDAARAQLSENADTIFNKAMQLAFEAKHLIKEIPGVSVFDLASFSNFPAIDPLRLTIGFWQLGLSGYEADEILCRDHGIICELVGTQSITFAINLGTSRDHIQRLVSGIKHLTGTHAPIHGGKGRLQHSGCTPFADIKMSMIPRDAFFASKKKVCIAECLGEVCGELICPYPPGIPVLIPGEIITEKALDYLLDVRNEGAVITGASDPLLTSIVVCNV
;
A
#
# COMPACT_ATOMS: atom_id res chain seq x y z
N MET A 1 -13.39 -5.03 -12.64
CA MET A 1 -14.72 -5.10 -13.28
C MET A 1 -14.64 -5.05 -14.80
N ALA A 2 -13.93 -4.08 -15.40
CA ALA A 2 -13.82 -4.01 -16.86
C ALA A 2 -12.93 -5.11 -17.47
N THR A 3 -11.96 -5.62 -16.71
CA THR A 3 -11.01 -6.64 -17.15
C THR A 3 -11.45 -8.06 -16.79
N CYS A 4 -11.90 -8.27 -15.55
CA CYS A 4 -12.31 -9.58 -15.04
C CYS A 4 -13.83 -9.69 -14.90
N SER A 5 -14.37 -10.79 -15.41
CA SER A 5 -15.74 -11.26 -15.31
C SER A 5 -15.90 -12.20 -14.10
N PRO A 6 -17.13 -12.49 -13.65
CA PRO A 6 -17.34 -13.42 -12.54
C PRO A 6 -16.69 -14.79 -12.81
N GLY A 7 -15.93 -15.29 -11.84
CA GLY A 7 -15.22 -16.57 -11.93
C GLY A 7 -13.84 -16.50 -12.57
N GLU A 8 -13.46 -15.40 -13.22
CA GLU A 8 -12.12 -15.23 -13.79
C GLU A 8 -11.09 -14.85 -12.73
N PHE A 9 -9.83 -15.28 -12.91
CA PHE A 9 -8.76 -15.05 -11.94
C PHE A 9 -8.09 -13.70 -12.13
N LEU A 10 -7.85 -12.99 -11.02
CA LEU A 10 -7.04 -11.79 -10.93
C LEU A 10 -5.78 -12.13 -10.12
N ILE A 11 -4.61 -11.99 -10.74
CA ILE A 11 -3.34 -12.09 -10.01
C ILE A 11 -3.10 -10.75 -9.30
N LEU A 12 -2.88 -10.76 -7.98
CA LEU A 12 -2.65 -9.53 -7.22
C LEU A 12 -1.81 -9.75 -5.95
N PRO A 13 -1.05 -8.74 -5.49
CA PRO A 13 -0.38 -8.78 -4.20
C PRO A 13 -1.36 -8.94 -3.03
N ARG A 14 -0.99 -9.70 -2.01
CA ARG A 14 -1.82 -9.88 -0.80
C ARG A 14 -1.94 -8.60 0.03
N ASN A 15 -0.96 -7.71 -0.07
CA ASN A 15 -0.97 -6.38 0.52
C ASN A 15 -1.70 -5.33 -0.36
N SER A 16 -2.61 -5.76 -1.23
CA SER A 16 -3.44 -4.85 -2.01
C SER A 16 -4.39 -4.05 -1.11
N HIS A 17 -4.71 -2.82 -1.51
CA HIS A 17 -5.64 -1.95 -0.79
C HIS A 17 -7.04 -2.58 -0.68
N ILE A 18 -7.80 -2.21 0.37
CA ILE A 18 -9.17 -2.68 0.64
C ILE A 18 -10.13 -2.52 -0.55
N SER A 19 -9.88 -1.54 -1.42
CA SER A 19 -10.67 -1.31 -2.63
C SER A 19 -10.50 -2.43 -3.65
N ALA A 20 -9.34 -3.08 -3.75
CA ALA A 20 -9.14 -4.24 -4.61
C ALA A 20 -9.99 -5.41 -4.15
N ILE A 21 -10.08 -5.63 -2.83
CA ILE A 21 -10.95 -6.66 -2.25
C ILE A 21 -12.43 -6.34 -2.52
N SER A 22 -12.83 -5.09 -2.30
CA SER A 22 -14.19 -4.62 -2.59
C SER A 22 -14.54 -4.78 -4.08
N ALA A 23 -13.59 -4.51 -4.97
CA ALA A 23 -13.76 -4.70 -6.41
C ALA A 23 -13.92 -6.17 -6.78
N MET A 24 -13.26 -7.10 -6.08
CA MET A 24 -13.48 -8.55 -6.26
C MET A 24 -14.87 -8.99 -5.78
N VAL A 25 -15.37 -8.42 -4.68
CA VAL A 25 -16.77 -8.64 -4.25
C VAL A 25 -17.75 -8.22 -5.34
N LEU A 26 -17.56 -7.02 -5.92
CA LEU A 26 -18.45 -6.48 -6.95
C LEU A 26 -18.34 -7.21 -8.29
N SER A 27 -17.12 -7.56 -8.72
CA SER A 27 -16.90 -8.24 -10.01
C SER A 27 -17.15 -9.74 -9.96
N GLY A 28 -17.00 -10.38 -8.80
CA GLY A 28 -16.90 -11.84 -8.69
C GLY A 28 -15.59 -12.41 -9.23
N ALA A 29 -14.55 -11.59 -9.42
CA ALA A 29 -13.23 -12.08 -9.78
C ALA A 29 -12.63 -12.92 -8.63
N GLN A 30 -11.90 -13.98 -8.98
CA GLN A 30 -11.25 -14.87 -8.03
C GLN A 30 -9.80 -14.41 -7.80
N PRO A 31 -9.33 -14.28 -6.55
CA PRO A 31 -7.95 -13.87 -6.29
C PRO A 31 -6.97 -15.01 -6.55
N LYS A 32 -5.84 -14.69 -7.21
CA LYS A 32 -4.59 -15.44 -7.12
C LYS A 32 -3.57 -14.54 -6.43
N TYR A 33 -3.36 -14.76 -5.13
CA TYR A 33 -2.51 -13.88 -4.33
C TYR A 33 -1.01 -14.11 -4.58
N ILE A 34 -0.27 -13.01 -4.65
CA ILE A 34 1.19 -12.97 -4.51
C ILE A 34 1.50 -12.50 -3.10
N VAL A 35 2.24 -13.30 -2.33
CA VAL A 35 2.72 -12.87 -1.01
C VAL A 35 3.96 -11.98 -1.23
N PRO A 36 3.93 -10.69 -0.83
CA PRO A 36 5.05 -9.77 -1.06
C PRO A 36 6.28 -10.18 -0.24
N GLN A 37 7.47 -9.82 -0.73
CA GLN A 37 8.69 -9.90 0.09
C GLN A 37 8.53 -9.01 1.33
N TYR A 38 8.99 -9.49 2.48
CA TYR A 38 8.92 -8.75 3.74
C TYR A 38 10.32 -8.47 4.29
N ASP A 39 10.56 -7.23 4.69
CA ASP A 39 11.75 -6.84 5.43
C ASP A 39 11.42 -6.76 6.92
N PHE A 40 12.01 -7.67 7.70
CA PHE A 40 11.75 -7.79 9.14
C PHE A 40 12.46 -6.72 9.98
N GLU A 41 13.50 -6.06 9.46
CA GLU A 41 14.16 -4.98 10.19
C GLU A 41 13.32 -3.70 10.11
N TRP A 42 12.78 -3.42 8.92
CA TRP A 42 11.94 -2.26 8.69
C TRP A 42 10.46 -2.48 9.03
N ASP A 43 10.02 -3.72 9.15
CA ASP A 43 8.61 -4.13 9.27
C ASP A 43 7.79 -3.74 8.01
N ILE A 44 8.43 -3.78 6.83
CA ILE A 44 7.88 -3.28 5.57
C ILE A 44 7.65 -4.41 4.57
N ALA A 45 6.46 -4.44 3.96
CA ALA A 45 6.20 -5.25 2.78
C ALA A 45 6.66 -4.53 1.50
N GLY A 46 7.40 -5.26 0.65
CA GLY A 46 7.84 -4.83 -0.67
C GLY A 46 6.72 -4.84 -1.73
N GLY A 47 7.11 -4.53 -2.96
CA GLY A 47 6.25 -4.69 -4.14
C GLY A 47 6.18 -6.14 -4.64
N ALA A 48 5.59 -6.32 -5.81
CA ALA A 48 5.61 -7.61 -6.50
C ALA A 48 6.80 -7.70 -7.46
N THR A 49 7.47 -8.85 -7.49
CA THR A 49 8.54 -9.10 -8.46
C THR A 49 8.01 -9.79 -9.72
N THR A 50 8.72 -9.66 -10.83
CA THR A 50 8.39 -10.38 -12.08
C THR A 50 8.37 -11.89 -11.87
N SER A 51 9.29 -12.43 -11.08
CA SER A 51 9.35 -13.87 -10.78
C SER A 51 8.13 -14.36 -10.00
N GLN A 52 7.60 -13.55 -9.09
CA GLN A 52 6.36 -13.89 -8.36
C GLN A 52 5.14 -13.88 -9.28
N VAL A 53 5.07 -12.93 -10.22
CA VAL A 53 4.00 -12.90 -11.22
C VAL A 53 4.09 -14.12 -12.14
N GLU A 54 5.29 -14.47 -12.61
CA GLU A 54 5.53 -15.66 -13.44
C GLU A 54 5.13 -16.95 -12.71
N GLN A 55 5.48 -17.06 -11.42
CA GLN A 55 5.09 -18.20 -10.60
C GLN A 55 3.56 -18.29 -10.45
N ALA A 56 2.87 -17.16 -10.25
CA ALA A 56 1.41 -17.15 -10.15
C ALA A 56 0.72 -17.61 -11.45
N PHE A 57 1.26 -17.25 -12.61
CA PHE A 57 0.81 -17.79 -13.90
C PHE A 57 0.97 -19.30 -13.97
N LYS A 58 2.17 -19.82 -13.68
CA LYS A 58 2.46 -21.27 -13.71
C LYS A 58 1.53 -22.06 -12.79
N GLU A 59 1.26 -21.54 -11.60
CA GLU A 59 0.35 -22.19 -10.66
C GLU A 59 -1.09 -22.25 -11.16
N LEU A 60 -1.59 -21.19 -11.80
CA LEU A 60 -2.91 -21.22 -12.41
C LEU A 60 -2.96 -22.22 -13.58
N GLU A 61 -1.93 -22.25 -14.43
CA GLU A 61 -1.85 -23.18 -15.55
C GLU A 61 -1.82 -24.65 -15.11
N MET A 62 -1.10 -24.96 -14.02
CA MET A 62 -1.08 -26.31 -13.42
C MET A 62 -2.46 -26.74 -12.92
N GLU A 63 -3.33 -25.79 -12.55
CA GLU A 63 -4.71 -26.03 -12.12
C GLU A 63 -5.72 -25.97 -13.29
N ASP A 64 -5.26 -25.92 -14.55
CA ASP A 64 -6.07 -25.71 -15.76
C ASP A 64 -6.93 -24.43 -15.70
N ARG A 65 -6.36 -23.39 -15.10
CA ARG A 65 -6.96 -22.07 -14.93
C ARG A 65 -6.13 -21.01 -15.64
N LYS A 66 -6.77 -19.88 -15.97
CA LYS A 66 -6.11 -18.74 -16.61
C LYS A 66 -6.43 -17.45 -15.88
N ALA A 67 -5.43 -16.58 -15.77
CA ALA A 67 -5.63 -15.22 -15.30
C ALA A 67 -6.29 -14.37 -16.41
N ALA A 68 -7.21 -13.50 -16.01
CA ALA A 68 -7.81 -12.50 -16.90
C ALA A 68 -7.12 -11.13 -16.81
N ALA A 69 -6.40 -10.86 -15.72
CA ALA A 69 -5.58 -9.66 -15.54
C ALA A 69 -4.54 -9.87 -14.43
N VAL A 70 -3.52 -9.02 -14.44
CA VAL A 70 -2.59 -8.82 -13.32
C VAL A 70 -2.82 -7.43 -12.75
N PHE A 71 -2.93 -7.32 -11.43
CA PHE A 71 -3.04 -6.07 -10.69
C PHE A 71 -1.83 -5.89 -9.78
N ILE A 72 -1.07 -4.81 -9.93
CA ILE A 72 0.12 -4.52 -9.12
C ILE A 72 -0.05 -3.16 -8.43
N THR A 73 0.22 -3.08 -7.13
CA THR A 73 0.41 -1.80 -6.44
C THR A 73 1.85 -1.33 -6.63
N SER A 74 2.04 -0.18 -7.27
CA SER A 74 3.36 0.41 -7.48
C SER A 74 3.24 1.92 -7.71
N PRO A 75 3.89 2.77 -6.90
CA PRO A 75 4.77 2.41 -5.78
C PRO A 75 3.98 1.89 -4.57
N THR A 76 4.66 1.21 -3.64
CA THR A 76 4.11 0.94 -2.30
C THR A 76 3.97 2.24 -1.49
N TYR A 77 3.34 2.19 -0.32
CA TYR A 77 3.23 3.34 0.59
C TYR A 77 4.61 3.94 0.94
N HIS A 78 5.62 3.08 1.10
CA HIS A 78 7.01 3.43 1.39
C HIS A 78 7.81 3.86 0.15
N GLY A 79 7.17 3.93 -1.03
CA GLY A 79 7.79 4.38 -2.27
C GLY A 79 8.47 3.28 -3.10
N ILE A 80 8.39 2.00 -2.71
CA ILE A 80 9.07 0.92 -3.44
C ILE A 80 8.39 0.70 -4.80
N CYS A 81 9.14 0.78 -5.90
CA CYS A 81 8.61 0.61 -7.25
C CYS A 81 8.86 -0.80 -7.78
N SER A 82 7.82 -1.46 -8.30
CA SER A 82 7.96 -2.75 -9.00
C SER A 82 8.55 -2.56 -10.40
N ASN A 83 9.18 -3.59 -10.97
CA ASN A 83 9.66 -3.56 -12.37
C ASN A 83 8.50 -3.76 -13.34
N LEU A 84 7.72 -2.71 -13.56
CA LEU A 84 6.50 -2.77 -14.37
C LEU A 84 6.80 -3.04 -15.84
N THR A 85 7.97 -2.64 -16.35
CA THR A 85 8.39 -2.94 -17.74
C THR A 85 8.46 -4.44 -17.98
N GLU A 86 9.12 -5.19 -17.10
CA GLU A 86 9.24 -6.64 -17.24
C GLU A 86 7.92 -7.36 -16.95
N ILE A 87 7.15 -6.89 -15.96
CA ILE A 87 5.82 -7.43 -15.65
C ILE A 87 4.85 -7.20 -16.84
N SER A 88 4.87 -6.02 -17.45
CA SER A 88 4.05 -5.68 -18.62
C SER A 88 4.34 -6.62 -19.78
N LYS A 89 5.63 -6.80 -20.14
CA LYS A 89 6.05 -7.75 -21.18
C LYS A 89 5.56 -9.18 -20.90
N LEU A 90 5.63 -9.62 -19.64
CA LEU A 90 5.14 -10.93 -19.23
C LEU A 90 3.62 -11.06 -19.36
N CYS A 91 2.86 -10.04 -18.98
CA CYS A 91 1.41 -10.03 -19.13
C CYS A 91 0.99 -10.06 -20.61
N HIS A 92 1.65 -9.25 -21.44
CA HIS A 92 1.37 -9.15 -22.87
C HIS A 92 1.75 -10.42 -23.64
N SER A 93 2.78 -11.17 -23.21
CA SER A 93 3.09 -12.47 -23.82
C SER A 93 2.00 -13.52 -23.59
N HIS A 94 1.18 -13.35 -22.55
CA HIS A 94 -0.02 -14.16 -22.26
C HIS A 94 -1.30 -13.53 -22.82
N GLY A 95 -1.21 -12.36 -23.46
CA GLY A 95 -2.36 -11.64 -24.02
C GLY A 95 -3.30 -11.06 -22.97
N ILE A 96 -2.83 -10.80 -21.75
CA ILE A 96 -3.66 -10.25 -20.66
C ILE A 96 -3.19 -8.86 -20.21
N PRO A 97 -4.09 -8.00 -19.72
CA PRO A 97 -3.74 -6.64 -19.32
C PRO A 97 -3.04 -6.56 -17.96
N LEU A 98 -2.14 -5.60 -17.85
CA LEU A 98 -1.56 -5.14 -16.58
C LEU A 98 -2.30 -3.90 -16.07
N ILE A 99 -2.86 -4.02 -14.86
CA ILE A 99 -3.48 -2.93 -14.10
C ILE A 99 -2.51 -2.52 -13.00
N VAL A 100 -2.23 -1.23 -12.88
CA VAL A 100 -1.36 -0.70 -11.82
C VAL A 100 -2.15 0.23 -10.93
N ASP A 101 -2.19 -0.09 -9.63
CA ASP A 101 -2.56 0.86 -8.60
C ASP A 101 -1.36 1.75 -8.28
N GLU A 102 -1.35 2.90 -8.94
CA GLU A 102 -0.36 3.97 -8.82
C GLU A 102 -0.91 5.10 -7.93
N ALA A 103 -1.74 4.76 -6.94
CA ALA A 103 -2.39 5.76 -6.09
C ALA A 103 -1.40 6.71 -5.41
N HIS A 104 -0.20 6.22 -5.06
CA HIS A 104 0.87 6.98 -4.42
C HIS A 104 1.93 7.50 -5.40
N GLY A 105 1.73 7.34 -6.72
CA GLY A 105 2.74 7.63 -7.76
C GLY A 105 2.30 8.59 -8.86
N ALA A 106 1.25 9.41 -8.66
CA ALA A 106 0.77 10.33 -9.70
C ALA A 106 1.80 11.42 -10.12
N HIS A 107 2.85 11.64 -9.32
CA HIS A 107 3.97 12.52 -9.64
C HIS A 107 5.10 11.83 -10.42
N LEU A 108 5.08 10.51 -10.55
CA LEU A 108 6.12 9.76 -11.26
C LEU A 108 6.17 10.14 -12.74
N GLY A 109 7.37 10.16 -13.31
CA GLY A 109 7.62 10.58 -14.69
C GLY A 109 7.65 12.09 -14.95
N PHE A 110 7.35 12.94 -13.95
CA PHE A 110 7.37 14.41 -14.10
C PHE A 110 8.71 15.08 -13.69
N HIS A 111 9.74 14.30 -13.41
CA HIS A 111 11.09 14.79 -13.16
C HIS A 111 12.13 13.69 -13.49
N PRO A 112 13.32 14.01 -14.05
CA PRO A 112 14.29 12.99 -14.48
C PRO A 112 14.84 12.08 -13.37
N GLN A 113 14.80 12.53 -12.12
CA GLN A 113 15.22 11.73 -10.95
C GLN A 113 14.07 10.96 -10.29
N LEU A 114 12.83 11.13 -10.76
CA LEU A 114 11.70 10.32 -10.30
C LEU A 114 11.62 9.02 -11.12
N PRO A 115 11.15 7.91 -10.54
CA PRO A 115 10.80 6.73 -11.30
C PRO A 115 9.83 7.03 -12.46
N ASN A 116 9.87 6.20 -13.50
CA ASN A 116 8.88 6.26 -14.58
C ASN A 116 7.48 5.91 -14.07
N SER A 117 6.46 6.56 -14.61
CA SER A 117 5.06 6.19 -14.35
C SER A 117 4.73 4.78 -14.87
N ALA A 118 3.64 4.21 -14.38
CA ALA A 118 3.13 2.91 -14.80
C ALA A 118 2.87 2.83 -16.31
N LEU A 119 2.27 3.88 -16.90
CA LEU A 119 2.01 3.93 -18.33
C LEU A 119 3.30 3.99 -19.17
N GLN A 120 4.30 4.75 -18.73
CA GLN A 120 5.62 4.78 -19.40
C GLN A 120 6.33 3.42 -19.38
N GLN A 121 5.97 2.56 -18.42
CA GLN A 121 6.47 1.20 -18.27
C GLN A 121 5.57 0.15 -18.94
N GLY A 122 4.54 0.56 -19.69
CA GLY A 122 3.71 -0.35 -20.49
C GLY A 122 2.50 -0.94 -19.77
N ALA A 123 2.07 -0.37 -18.64
CA ALA A 123 0.78 -0.73 -18.06
C ALA A 123 -0.39 -0.38 -18.99
N ASP A 124 -1.43 -1.22 -19.01
CA ASP A 124 -2.65 -0.99 -19.80
C ASP A 124 -3.62 -0.07 -19.06
N LEU A 125 -3.64 -0.14 -17.72
CA LEU A 125 -4.40 0.75 -16.86
C LEU A 125 -3.55 1.23 -15.69
N ALA A 126 -3.64 2.51 -15.37
CA ALA A 126 -3.03 3.10 -14.18
C ALA A 126 -4.07 3.88 -13.38
N VAL A 127 -4.23 3.55 -12.10
CA VAL A 127 -5.15 4.24 -11.19
C VAL A 127 -4.34 5.15 -10.28
N GLN A 128 -4.58 6.45 -10.37
CA GLN A 128 -3.83 7.47 -9.63
C GLN A 128 -4.76 8.25 -8.70
N SER A 129 -4.42 8.32 -7.40
CA SER A 129 -5.12 9.18 -6.46
C SER A 129 -4.47 10.55 -6.50
N THR A 130 -4.96 11.41 -7.40
CA THR A 130 -4.41 12.76 -7.61
C THR A 130 -4.30 13.53 -6.31
N HIS A 131 -5.27 13.41 -5.40
CA HIS A 131 -5.27 14.14 -4.12
C HIS A 131 -4.21 13.68 -3.11
N LYS A 132 -3.63 12.49 -3.28
CA LYS A 132 -2.61 11.96 -2.35
C LYS A 132 -1.25 12.60 -2.55
N VAL A 133 -0.90 12.93 -3.79
CA VAL A 133 0.47 13.36 -4.16
C VAL A 133 0.52 14.61 -5.04
N LEU A 134 -0.60 15.02 -5.63
CA LEU A 134 -0.74 16.23 -6.43
C LEU A 134 -1.75 17.19 -5.79
N CYS A 135 -1.86 18.40 -6.34
CA CYS A 135 -2.67 19.48 -5.78
C CYS A 135 -4.15 19.40 -6.20
N SER A 136 -4.86 18.35 -5.79
CA SER A 136 -6.31 18.21 -6.02
C SER A 136 -7.07 17.88 -4.73
N LEU A 137 -8.39 18.04 -4.73
CA LEU A 137 -9.21 17.85 -3.53
C LEU A 137 -9.36 16.37 -3.18
N THR A 138 -9.39 16.03 -1.89
CA THR A 138 -9.65 14.67 -1.39
C THR A 138 -10.87 14.05 -2.08
N GLN A 139 -10.82 12.73 -2.32
CA GLN A 139 -11.76 11.94 -3.14
C GLN A 139 -11.55 12.03 -4.66
N SER A 140 -10.72 12.94 -5.16
CA SER A 140 -10.45 13.02 -6.60
C SER A 140 -9.32 12.07 -7.04
N SER A 141 -9.52 11.41 -8.19
CA SER A 141 -8.59 10.43 -8.75
C SER A 141 -8.73 10.37 -10.28
N MET A 142 -7.70 9.85 -10.96
CA MET A 142 -7.70 9.62 -12.40
C MET A 142 -7.48 8.14 -12.70
N LEU A 143 -8.20 7.64 -13.70
CA LEU A 143 -7.93 6.36 -14.35
C LEU A 143 -7.31 6.68 -15.71
N HIS A 144 -6.10 6.21 -15.94
CA HIS A 144 -5.42 6.34 -17.21
C HIS A 144 -5.41 5.00 -17.94
N MET A 145 -5.50 5.06 -19.26
CA MET A 145 -5.54 3.89 -20.13
C MET A 145 -4.41 4.00 -21.16
N GLY A 146 -3.65 2.92 -21.31
CA GLY A 146 -2.61 2.73 -22.31
C GLY A 146 -2.93 1.52 -23.17
N GLY A 147 -2.38 1.50 -24.39
CA GLY A 147 -2.58 0.38 -25.31
C GLY A 147 -4.04 0.15 -25.71
N ASN A 148 -4.34 -1.05 -26.20
CA ASN A 148 -5.65 -1.45 -26.75
C ASN A 148 -6.15 -2.81 -26.21
N ILE A 149 -5.50 -3.41 -25.21
CA ILE A 149 -5.89 -4.73 -24.68
C ILE A 149 -7.21 -4.65 -23.92
N VAL A 150 -7.47 -3.53 -23.23
CA VAL A 150 -8.71 -3.31 -22.46
C VAL A 150 -9.74 -2.54 -23.28
N ASP A 151 -10.96 -3.05 -23.34
CA ASP A 151 -12.09 -2.40 -24.00
C ASP A 151 -12.52 -1.12 -23.25
N SER A 152 -12.33 0.03 -23.90
CA SER A 152 -12.67 1.35 -23.37
C SER A 152 -14.18 1.56 -23.19
N GLU A 153 -15.02 0.93 -24.01
CA GLU A 153 -16.47 1.00 -23.83
C GLU A 153 -16.90 0.21 -22.60
N ARG A 154 -16.27 -0.94 -22.35
CA ARG A 154 -16.52 -1.73 -21.13
C ARG A 154 -16.07 -0.98 -19.88
N ILE A 155 -14.98 -0.22 -19.93
CA ILE A 155 -14.58 0.70 -18.86
C ILE A 155 -15.69 1.74 -18.64
N GLY A 156 -16.16 2.41 -19.71
CA GLY A 156 -17.23 3.41 -19.62
C GLY A 156 -18.51 2.86 -18.95
N ARG A 157 -18.97 1.67 -19.35
CA ARG A 157 -20.13 0.99 -18.74
C ARG A 157 -19.91 0.69 -17.25
N CYS A 158 -18.72 0.25 -16.87
CA CYS A 158 -18.37 0.00 -15.46
C CYS A 158 -18.34 1.28 -14.64
N LEU A 159 -17.77 2.37 -15.17
CA LEU A 159 -17.71 3.67 -14.49
C LEU A 159 -19.12 4.22 -14.21
N GLN A 160 -20.05 4.10 -15.15
CA GLN A 160 -21.45 4.49 -14.96
C GLN A 160 -22.15 3.75 -13.81
N THR A 161 -21.68 2.56 -13.43
CA THR A 161 -22.22 1.79 -12.30
C THR A 161 -21.68 2.28 -10.95
N LEU A 162 -20.45 2.81 -10.93
CA LEU A 162 -19.74 3.18 -9.69
C LEU A 162 -19.81 4.68 -9.39
N GLN A 163 -19.86 5.51 -10.42
CA GLN A 163 -19.86 6.96 -10.28
C GLN A 163 -21.26 7.50 -10.02
N SER A 164 -21.33 8.60 -9.28
CA SER A 164 -22.57 9.34 -9.11
C SER A 164 -23.04 9.93 -10.45
N THR A 165 -24.35 9.91 -10.70
CA THR A 165 -24.98 10.62 -11.82
C THR A 165 -24.90 12.15 -11.68
N SER A 166 -24.44 12.65 -10.54
CA SER A 166 -24.27 14.07 -10.23
C SER A 166 -22.88 14.30 -9.60
N PRO A 167 -21.80 14.30 -10.42
CA PRO A 167 -20.45 14.48 -9.91
C PRO A 167 -20.24 15.87 -9.34
N SER A 168 -19.33 16.00 -8.37
CA SER A 168 -18.94 17.31 -7.84
C SER A 168 -18.06 18.06 -8.82
N TYR A 169 -18.53 19.21 -9.32
CA TYR A 169 -17.78 20.03 -10.26
C TYR A 169 -16.52 20.65 -9.63
N LEU A 170 -16.51 20.81 -8.30
CA LEU A 170 -15.31 21.23 -7.57
C LEU A 170 -14.21 20.17 -7.63
N LEU A 171 -14.57 18.88 -7.48
CA LEU A 171 -13.60 17.79 -7.62
C LEU A 171 -13.06 17.73 -9.06
N LEU A 172 -13.95 17.84 -10.06
CA LEU A 172 -13.55 17.87 -11.48
C LEU A 172 -12.65 19.06 -11.81
N ALA A 173 -12.98 20.26 -11.32
CA ALA A 173 -12.16 21.46 -11.51
C ALA A 173 -10.79 21.32 -10.83
N SER A 174 -10.73 20.69 -9.64
CA SER A 174 -9.46 20.46 -8.96
C SER A 174 -8.55 19.48 -9.71
N LEU A 175 -9.14 18.48 -10.40
CA LEU A 175 -8.40 17.56 -11.25
C LEU A 175 -7.83 18.26 -12.48
N ASP A 176 -8.62 19.10 -13.15
CA ASP A 176 -8.15 19.87 -14.30
C ASP A 176 -7.09 20.91 -13.90
N ALA A 177 -7.25 21.57 -12.75
CA ALA A 177 -6.25 22.49 -12.20
C ALA A 177 -4.93 21.78 -11.89
N ALA A 178 -4.96 20.58 -11.28
CA ALA A 178 -3.76 19.78 -11.02
C ALA A 178 -3.05 19.37 -12.32
N ARG A 179 -3.81 18.96 -13.35
CA ARG A 179 -3.28 18.66 -14.70
C ARG A 179 -2.64 19.91 -15.33
N ALA A 180 -3.31 21.06 -15.27
CA ALA A 180 -2.80 22.32 -15.82
C ALA A 180 -1.49 22.73 -15.13
N GLN A 181 -1.43 22.65 -13.79
CA GLN A 181 -0.23 22.96 -13.01
C GLN A 181 0.99 22.14 -13.46
N LEU A 182 0.80 20.83 -13.67
CA LEU A 182 1.85 19.93 -14.17
C LEU A 182 2.28 20.29 -15.59
N SER A 183 1.33 20.59 -16.47
CA SER A 183 1.61 20.92 -17.87
C SER A 183 2.32 22.26 -18.04
N GLU A 184 2.01 23.26 -17.22
CA GLU A 184 2.59 24.61 -17.30
C GLU A 184 4.01 24.67 -16.73
N ASN A 185 4.37 23.75 -15.86
CA ASN A 185 5.65 23.71 -15.15
C ASN A 185 6.41 22.41 -15.41
N ALA A 186 6.37 21.96 -16.67
CA ALA A 186 7.03 20.73 -17.11
C ALA A 186 8.49 20.71 -16.63
N ASP A 187 8.93 19.56 -16.13
CA ASP A 187 10.29 19.26 -15.65
C ASP A 187 10.83 20.09 -14.48
N THR A 188 10.09 21.11 -14.01
CA THR A 188 10.59 22.03 -12.98
C THR A 188 9.76 22.01 -11.70
N ILE A 189 8.48 21.62 -11.78
CA ILE A 189 7.54 21.67 -10.66
C ILE A 189 8.03 20.89 -9.42
N PHE A 190 8.72 19.78 -9.62
CA PHE A 190 9.24 18.95 -8.53
C PHE A 190 10.67 19.29 -8.08
N ASN A 191 11.39 20.21 -8.73
CA ASN A 191 12.80 20.50 -8.42
C ASN A 191 13.01 20.86 -6.95
N LYS A 192 12.14 21.73 -6.41
CA LYS A 192 12.20 22.15 -5.01
C LYS A 192 11.90 20.99 -4.06
N ALA A 193 10.86 20.19 -4.34
CA ALA A 193 10.51 19.04 -3.52
C ALA A 193 11.65 18.00 -3.50
N MET A 194 12.25 17.72 -4.67
CA MET A 194 13.42 16.85 -4.80
C MET A 194 14.61 17.38 -4.00
N GLN A 195 14.94 18.67 -4.14
CA GLN A 195 16.02 19.29 -3.38
C GLN A 195 15.80 19.15 -1.87
N LEU A 196 14.59 19.45 -1.39
CA LEU A 196 14.24 19.33 0.03
C LEU A 196 14.27 17.87 0.51
N ALA A 197 13.86 16.91 -0.33
CA ALA A 197 13.93 15.49 -0.01
C ALA A 197 15.37 15.02 0.15
N PHE A 198 16.27 15.40 -0.76
CA PHE A 198 17.69 15.07 -0.63
C PHE A 198 18.34 15.77 0.56
N GLU A 199 18.02 17.04 0.81
CA GLU A 199 18.50 17.79 1.98
C GLU A 199 18.05 17.11 3.28
N ALA A 200 16.76 16.77 3.41
CA ALA A 200 16.22 16.07 4.57
C ALA A 200 16.91 14.71 4.78
N LYS A 201 16.99 13.91 3.71
CA LYS A 201 17.62 12.58 3.75
C LYS A 201 19.08 12.66 4.22
N HIS A 202 19.84 13.62 3.69
CA HIS A 202 21.23 13.84 4.09
C HIS A 202 21.34 14.27 5.55
N LEU A 203 20.59 15.30 5.97
CA LEU A 203 20.65 15.82 7.34
C LEU A 203 20.25 14.78 8.39
N ILE A 204 19.29 13.90 8.07
CA ILE A 204 18.80 12.88 9.00
C ILE A 204 19.76 11.69 9.08
N LYS A 205 20.41 11.30 7.97
CA LYS A 205 21.44 10.24 7.98
C LYS A 205 22.62 10.56 8.91
N GLU A 206 22.91 11.84 9.14
CA GLU A 206 23.96 12.29 10.06
C GLU A 206 23.54 12.25 11.55
N ILE A 207 22.27 11.98 11.86
CA ILE A 207 21.78 11.93 13.24
C ILE A 207 22.03 10.52 13.81
N PRO A 208 22.80 10.38 14.90
CA PRO A 208 23.04 9.07 15.51
C PRO A 208 21.76 8.44 16.06
N GLY A 209 21.65 7.12 15.91
CA GLY A 209 20.56 6.32 16.49
C GLY A 209 19.28 6.27 15.65
N VAL A 210 19.25 6.86 14.45
CA VAL A 210 18.14 6.65 13.51
C VAL A 210 18.63 6.00 12.22
N SER A 211 17.77 5.19 11.61
CA SER A 211 18.01 4.60 10.29
C SER A 211 17.19 5.34 9.24
N VAL A 212 17.73 5.51 8.04
CA VAL A 212 16.99 6.11 6.91
C VAL A 212 16.84 5.08 5.80
N PHE A 213 15.60 4.81 5.42
CA PHE A 213 15.27 3.78 4.45
C PHE A 213 15.82 4.11 3.06
N ASP A 214 16.37 3.10 2.40
CA ASP A 214 16.80 3.18 1.02
C ASP A 214 16.74 1.81 0.32
N LEU A 215 17.06 1.83 -0.98
CA LEU A 215 16.91 0.68 -1.87
C LEU A 215 17.79 -0.51 -1.47
N ALA A 216 18.82 -0.32 -0.63
CA ALA A 216 19.69 -1.42 -0.20
C ALA A 216 18.92 -2.50 0.57
N SER A 217 17.81 -2.14 1.24
CA SER A 217 16.93 -3.08 1.94
C SER A 217 16.05 -3.89 0.97
N PHE A 218 15.90 -3.43 -0.27
CA PHE A 218 15.03 -4.02 -1.30
C PHE A 218 15.74 -4.11 -2.66
N SER A 219 16.88 -4.80 -2.70
CA SER A 219 17.76 -4.88 -3.88
C SER A 219 17.11 -5.50 -5.14
N ASN A 220 16.00 -6.22 -4.98
CA ASN A 220 15.25 -6.83 -6.09
C ASN A 220 14.37 -5.82 -6.85
N PHE A 221 14.26 -4.59 -6.35
CA PHE A 221 13.40 -3.55 -6.92
C PHE A 221 14.23 -2.49 -7.64
N PRO A 222 13.76 -1.97 -8.79
CA PRO A 222 14.54 -1.05 -9.62
C PRO A 222 14.68 0.35 -9.02
N ALA A 223 13.73 0.79 -8.20
CA ALA A 223 13.70 2.15 -7.69
C ALA A 223 12.87 2.31 -6.41
N ILE A 224 13.12 3.41 -5.71
CA ILE A 224 12.31 3.93 -4.62
C ILE A 224 11.96 5.38 -4.93
N ASP A 225 10.72 5.79 -4.65
CA ASP A 225 10.28 7.18 -4.75
C ASP A 225 11.05 8.06 -3.76
N PRO A 226 11.90 8.99 -4.24
CA PRO A 226 12.72 9.84 -3.36
C PRO A 226 11.87 10.82 -2.54
N LEU A 227 10.60 11.04 -2.90
CA LEU A 227 9.68 11.89 -2.15
C LEU A 227 9.00 11.15 -0.98
N ARG A 228 9.30 9.85 -0.79
CA ARG A 228 8.94 9.08 0.40
C ARG A 228 10.16 8.96 1.31
N LEU A 229 10.06 9.56 2.50
CA LEU A 229 11.12 9.54 3.50
C LEU A 229 10.69 8.68 4.68
N THR A 230 11.23 7.47 4.77
CA THR A 230 10.99 6.55 5.89
C THR A 230 12.19 6.52 6.83
N ILE A 231 11.90 6.61 8.13
CA ILE A 231 12.88 6.75 9.21
C ILE A 231 12.58 5.71 10.28
N GLY A 232 13.60 4.95 10.66
CA GLY A 232 13.56 3.89 11.65
C GLY A 232 14.11 4.33 13.00
N PHE A 233 13.47 3.91 14.09
CA PHE A 233 13.79 4.34 15.46
C PHE A 233 14.17 3.21 16.41
N TRP A 234 14.21 1.95 15.94
CA TRP A 234 14.52 0.78 16.77
C TRP A 234 15.89 0.83 17.46
N GLN A 235 16.85 1.59 16.93
CA GLN A 235 18.15 1.80 17.57
C GLN A 235 18.07 2.69 18.82
N LEU A 236 17.00 3.50 18.95
CA LEU A 236 16.68 4.25 20.18
C LEU A 236 15.79 3.45 21.14
N GLY A 237 15.40 2.22 20.76
CA GLY A 237 14.41 1.44 21.50
C GLY A 237 12.99 1.99 21.42
N LEU A 238 12.71 2.84 20.43
CA LEU A 238 11.39 3.42 20.20
C LEU A 238 10.69 2.70 19.05
N SER A 239 9.39 2.47 19.22
CA SER A 239 8.50 2.17 18.12
C SER A 239 8.25 3.41 17.24
N GLY A 240 7.76 3.19 16.02
CA GLY A 240 7.32 4.29 15.16
C GLY A 240 6.14 5.06 15.77
N TYR A 241 5.25 4.38 16.52
CA TYR A 241 4.14 5.01 17.24
C TYR A 241 4.59 5.98 18.32
N GLU A 242 5.55 5.57 19.16
CA GLU A 242 6.11 6.46 20.20
C GLU A 242 6.85 7.66 19.56
N ALA A 243 7.60 7.41 18.49
CA ALA A 243 8.29 8.47 17.77
C ALA A 243 7.30 9.49 17.16
N ASP A 244 6.21 9.02 16.53
CA ASP A 244 5.15 9.88 15.98
C ASP A 244 4.45 10.69 17.09
N GLU A 245 4.10 10.07 18.23
CA GLU A 245 3.45 10.78 19.33
C GLU A 245 4.32 11.95 19.84
N ILE A 246 5.62 11.72 20.03
CA ILE A 246 6.56 12.74 20.49
C ILE A 246 6.72 13.85 19.43
N LEU A 247 6.88 13.50 18.16
CA LEU A 247 7.02 14.48 17.07
C LEU A 247 5.74 15.32 16.90
N CYS A 248 4.56 14.71 17.03
CA CYS A 248 3.29 15.40 16.97
C CYS A 248 3.10 16.33 18.17
N ARG A 249 3.26 15.82 19.39
CA ARG A 249 3.02 16.57 20.63
C ARG A 249 4.01 17.73 20.81
N ASP A 250 5.30 17.47 20.61
CA ASP A 250 6.36 18.40 21.02
C ASP A 250 6.83 19.30 19.86
N HIS A 251 6.59 18.89 18.60
CA HIS A 251 7.05 19.63 17.41
C HIS A 251 5.93 19.91 16.39
N GLY A 252 4.70 19.45 16.61
CA GLY A 252 3.58 19.65 15.69
C GLY A 252 3.81 19.02 14.31
N ILE A 253 4.57 17.92 14.25
CA ILE A 253 4.86 17.18 13.02
C ILE A 253 3.92 15.97 12.94
N ILE A 254 3.23 15.84 11.82
CA ILE A 254 2.32 14.71 11.57
C ILE A 254 2.94 13.84 10.49
N CYS A 255 3.10 12.55 10.78
CA CYS A 255 3.59 11.58 9.80
C CYS A 255 2.49 11.20 8.80
N GLU A 256 2.91 10.80 7.60
CA GLU A 256 2.01 10.29 6.57
C GLU A 256 1.61 8.84 6.86
N LEU A 257 2.55 8.04 7.37
CA LEU A 257 2.33 6.66 7.76
C LEU A 257 3.17 6.33 8.99
N VAL A 258 2.57 5.66 9.96
CA VAL A 258 3.23 5.17 11.17
C VAL A 258 3.27 3.65 11.09
N GLY A 259 4.39 3.04 11.45
CA GLY A 259 4.56 1.59 11.57
C GLY A 259 5.16 1.24 12.93
N THR A 260 5.34 -0.05 13.18
CA THR A 260 5.87 -0.56 14.45
C THR A 260 7.34 -0.12 14.64
N GLN A 261 8.15 -0.15 13.58
CA GLN A 261 9.59 0.16 13.63
C GLN A 261 9.96 1.53 13.01
N SER A 262 9.08 2.09 12.18
CA SER A 262 9.41 3.25 11.35
C SER A 262 8.23 4.20 11.16
N ILE A 263 8.52 5.44 10.77
CA ILE A 263 7.54 6.41 10.31
C ILE A 263 7.91 6.87 8.90
N THR A 264 6.93 7.19 8.08
CA THR A 264 7.12 7.69 6.71
C THR A 264 6.50 9.07 6.55
N PHE A 265 7.23 9.95 5.87
CA PHE A 265 6.78 11.27 5.44
C PHE A 265 6.64 11.33 3.92
N ALA A 266 5.66 12.12 3.47
CA ALA A 266 5.53 12.52 2.08
C ALA A 266 6.07 13.95 1.89
N ILE A 267 7.08 14.09 1.04
CA ILE A 267 7.60 15.40 0.62
C ILE A 267 6.89 15.78 -0.68
N ASN A 268 6.21 16.92 -0.69
CA ASN A 268 5.33 17.30 -1.79
C ASN A 268 5.57 18.76 -2.21
N LEU A 269 4.76 19.24 -3.16
CA LEU A 269 4.87 20.59 -3.74
C LEU A 269 4.64 21.71 -2.71
N GLY A 270 3.92 21.42 -1.62
CA GLY A 270 3.70 22.34 -0.51
C GLY A 270 4.78 22.31 0.57
N THR A 271 5.74 21.36 0.50
CA THR A 271 6.80 21.27 1.51
C THR A 271 7.74 22.48 1.42
N SER A 272 8.08 23.03 2.59
CA SER A 272 8.99 24.17 2.73
C SER A 272 10.26 23.77 3.49
N ARG A 273 11.29 24.63 3.42
CA ARG A 273 12.53 24.43 4.20
C ARG A 273 12.30 24.48 5.71
N ASP A 274 11.34 25.27 6.18
CA ASP A 274 10.93 25.31 7.59
C ASP A 274 10.42 23.95 8.06
N HIS A 275 9.62 23.27 7.24
CA HIS A 275 9.13 21.93 7.57
C HIS A 275 10.29 20.92 7.72
N ILE A 276 11.26 20.97 6.81
CA ILE A 276 12.46 20.10 6.90
C ILE A 276 13.29 20.42 8.14
N GLN A 277 13.51 21.70 8.45
CA GLN A 277 14.24 22.12 9.63
C GLN A 277 13.54 21.69 10.92
N ARG A 278 12.22 21.82 10.98
CA ARG A 278 11.40 21.36 12.10
C ARG A 278 11.51 19.85 12.27
N LEU A 279 11.40 19.08 11.18
CA LEU A 279 11.57 17.63 11.21
C LEU A 279 12.95 17.21 11.74
N VAL A 280 14.02 17.79 11.19
CA VAL A 280 15.39 17.52 11.64
C VAL A 280 15.58 17.90 13.11
N SER A 281 15.02 19.03 13.54
CA SER A 281 15.05 19.46 14.95
C SER A 281 14.31 18.49 15.86
N GLY A 282 13.12 18.03 15.45
CA GLY A 282 12.31 17.06 16.19
C GLY A 282 13.02 15.72 16.36
N ILE A 283 13.67 15.21 15.31
CA ILE A 283 14.44 13.97 15.37
C ILE A 283 15.68 14.13 16.26
N LYS A 284 16.37 15.28 16.23
CA LYS A 284 17.48 15.57 17.16
C LYS A 284 17.02 15.66 18.61
N HIS A 285 15.83 16.19 18.86
CA HIS A 285 15.24 16.21 20.20
C HIS A 285 14.94 14.79 20.70
N LEU A 286 14.39 13.94 19.84
CA LEU A 286 14.16 12.52 20.13
C LEU A 286 15.45 11.80 20.52
N THR A 287 16.52 11.97 19.75
CA THR A 287 17.80 11.30 20.01
C THR A 287 18.57 11.90 21.20
N GLY A 288 18.30 13.17 21.55
CA GLY A 288 18.83 13.78 22.77
C GLY A 288 18.13 13.33 24.06
N THR A 289 16.88 12.86 23.95
CA THR A 289 16.07 12.39 25.10
C THR A 289 16.15 10.87 25.29
N HIS A 290 16.51 10.12 24.25
CA HIS A 290 16.62 8.67 24.28
C HIS A 290 18.05 8.23 23.91
N ALA A 291 18.72 7.52 24.81
CA ALA A 291 20.06 7.02 24.55
C ALA A 291 20.01 5.83 23.57
N PRO A 292 20.91 5.75 22.56
CA PRO A 292 20.98 4.61 21.67
C PRO A 292 21.18 3.31 22.46
N ILE A 293 20.38 2.29 22.16
CA ILE A 293 20.53 0.97 22.77
C ILE A 293 21.64 0.22 22.03
N HIS A 294 22.84 0.21 22.62
CA HIS A 294 23.95 -0.59 22.10
C HIS A 294 23.73 -2.08 22.39
N GLY A 295 23.56 -2.86 21.32
CA GLY A 295 23.53 -4.31 21.36
C GLY A 295 22.13 -4.92 21.41
N GLY A 296 21.42 -4.90 20.26
CA GLY A 296 20.38 -5.86 19.84
C GLY A 296 19.18 -6.17 20.74
N LYS A 297 19.13 -5.65 21.97
CA LYS A 297 18.15 -5.98 23.02
C LYS A 297 16.98 -5.00 23.10
N GLY A 298 16.98 -3.96 22.26
CA GLY A 298 15.83 -3.09 22.00
C GLY A 298 14.96 -3.56 20.83
N ARG A 299 15.22 -4.76 20.27
CA ARG A 299 14.27 -5.38 19.35
C ARG A 299 13.04 -5.73 20.16
N LEU A 300 11.93 -5.02 19.94
CA LEU A 300 10.61 -5.61 20.15
C LEU A 300 10.69 -6.98 19.46
N GLN A 301 10.67 -8.05 20.24
CA GLN A 301 10.68 -9.40 19.70
C GLN A 301 9.35 -9.54 18.98
N HIS A 302 9.31 -9.20 17.68
CA HIS A 302 8.22 -9.65 16.85
C HIS A 302 8.19 -11.17 16.98
N SER A 303 7.02 -11.68 17.32
CA SER A 303 6.66 -13.07 17.57
C SER A 303 6.93 -14.02 16.39
N GLY A 304 7.73 -13.61 15.39
CA GLY A 304 7.88 -14.27 14.10
C GLY A 304 6.62 -14.23 13.24
N CYS A 305 5.57 -13.52 13.68
CA CYS A 305 4.28 -13.46 13.01
C CYS A 305 4.33 -12.39 11.91
N THR A 306 4.31 -12.83 10.65
CA THR A 306 4.16 -11.94 9.50
C THR A 306 2.68 -11.76 9.17
N PRO A 307 2.26 -10.59 8.65
CA PRO A 307 0.85 -10.28 8.35
C PRO A 307 0.21 -11.20 7.30
N PHE A 308 1.02 -11.97 6.56
CA PHE A 308 0.59 -12.77 5.42
C PHE A 308 0.97 -14.26 5.54
N ALA A 309 1.18 -14.75 6.76
CA ALA A 309 1.50 -16.16 7.00
C ALA A 309 0.27 -17.06 6.87
N ASP A 310 0.47 -18.26 6.30
CA ASP A 310 -0.50 -19.37 6.27
C ASP A 310 -1.88 -19.02 5.70
N ILE A 311 -1.92 -18.15 4.68
CA ILE A 311 -3.16 -17.74 4.03
C ILE A 311 -3.83 -18.94 3.36
N LYS A 312 -5.08 -19.21 3.75
CA LYS A 312 -5.88 -20.27 3.17
C LYS A 312 -7.28 -19.77 2.86
N MET A 313 -7.62 -19.75 1.57
CA MET A 313 -8.96 -19.42 1.10
C MET A 313 -9.88 -20.63 1.23
N SER A 314 -11.03 -20.46 1.89
CA SER A 314 -12.14 -21.43 1.87
C SER A 314 -13.25 -21.02 0.90
N MET A 315 -13.45 -19.72 0.72
CA MET A 315 -14.47 -19.14 -0.15
C MET A 315 -13.90 -17.89 -0.84
N ILE A 316 -14.37 -17.56 -2.03
CA ILE A 316 -13.98 -16.29 -2.66
C ILE A 316 -14.56 -15.10 -1.88
N PRO A 317 -13.93 -13.90 -1.92
CA PRO A 317 -14.40 -12.74 -1.15
C PRO A 317 -15.86 -12.38 -1.39
N ARG A 318 -16.34 -12.54 -2.64
CA ARG A 318 -17.75 -12.28 -2.98
C ARG A 318 -18.70 -13.20 -2.22
N ASP A 319 -18.44 -14.49 -2.21
CA ASP A 319 -19.35 -15.47 -1.59
C ASP A 319 -19.35 -15.31 -0.07
N ALA A 320 -18.17 -15.11 0.53
CA ALA A 320 -18.07 -14.81 1.95
C ALA A 320 -18.78 -13.49 2.33
N PHE A 321 -18.73 -12.48 1.47
CA PHE A 321 -19.44 -11.22 1.69
C PHE A 321 -20.97 -11.42 1.78
N PHE A 322 -21.55 -12.26 0.90
CA PHE A 322 -23.00 -12.52 0.85
C PHE A 322 -23.46 -13.74 1.69
N ALA A 323 -22.53 -14.49 2.29
CA ALA A 323 -22.85 -15.63 3.12
C ALA A 323 -23.65 -15.23 4.37
N SER A 324 -24.43 -16.18 4.90
CA SER A 324 -24.97 -16.09 6.26
C SER A 324 -23.81 -16.05 7.25
N LYS A 325 -23.93 -15.23 8.30
CA LYS A 325 -22.85 -14.96 9.24
C LYS A 325 -23.33 -15.09 10.68
N LYS A 326 -22.42 -15.50 11.56
CA LYS A 326 -22.60 -15.49 13.01
C LYS A 326 -21.42 -14.77 13.66
N LYS A 327 -21.65 -14.20 14.84
CA LYS A 327 -20.60 -13.63 15.68
C LYS A 327 -20.13 -14.70 16.66
N VAL A 328 -18.82 -14.93 16.74
CA VAL A 328 -18.21 -15.91 17.66
C VAL A 328 -17.21 -15.22 18.58
N CYS A 329 -16.95 -15.82 19.74
CA CYS A 329 -15.88 -15.37 20.62
C CYS A 329 -14.52 -15.58 19.93
N ILE A 330 -13.54 -14.72 20.20
CA ILE A 330 -12.18 -14.89 19.66
C ILE A 330 -11.56 -16.24 20.01
N ALA A 331 -11.88 -16.81 21.18
CA ALA A 331 -11.39 -18.12 21.60
C ALA A 331 -11.95 -19.29 20.75
N GLU A 332 -13.03 -19.05 20.00
CA GLU A 332 -13.76 -20.05 19.21
C GLU A 332 -13.62 -19.81 17.69
N CYS A 333 -12.92 -18.77 17.25
CA CYS A 333 -12.88 -18.38 15.85
C CYS A 333 -11.81 -19.12 15.02
N LEU A 334 -10.85 -19.77 15.67
CA LEU A 334 -9.76 -20.46 14.96
C LEU A 334 -10.30 -21.58 14.07
N GLY A 335 -9.89 -21.59 12.80
CA GLY A 335 -10.34 -22.55 11.81
C GLY A 335 -11.69 -22.22 11.14
N GLU A 336 -12.44 -21.24 11.65
CA GLU A 336 -13.67 -20.75 11.03
C GLU A 336 -13.36 -19.89 9.80
N VAL A 337 -14.34 -19.72 8.92
CA VAL A 337 -14.21 -18.88 7.72
C VAL A 337 -14.52 -17.43 8.07
N CYS A 338 -13.54 -16.55 7.91
CA CYS A 338 -13.67 -15.12 8.20
C CYS A 338 -14.81 -14.49 7.39
N GLY A 339 -15.69 -13.74 8.07
CA GLY A 339 -16.79 -13.00 7.47
C GLY A 339 -16.51 -11.49 7.32
N GLU A 340 -15.33 -11.04 7.75
CA GLU A 340 -14.96 -9.62 7.91
C GLU A 340 -13.66 -9.29 7.18
N LEU A 341 -13.50 -8.01 6.82
CA LEU A 341 -12.28 -7.48 6.24
C LEU A 341 -11.51 -6.72 7.32
N ILE A 342 -10.60 -7.40 8.01
CA ILE A 342 -9.95 -6.88 9.21
C ILE A 342 -8.58 -6.32 8.86
N CYS A 343 -8.38 -5.03 9.14
CA CYS A 343 -7.17 -4.30 8.81
C CYS A 343 -6.65 -3.54 10.05
N PRO A 344 -5.40 -3.74 10.48
CA PRO A 344 -4.74 -2.80 11.38
C PRO A 344 -4.44 -1.50 10.62
N TYR A 345 -4.69 -0.36 11.27
CA TYR A 345 -4.41 0.95 10.74
C TYR A 345 -3.59 1.79 11.72
N PRO A 346 -2.55 2.48 11.24
CA PRO A 346 -1.93 2.38 9.89
C PRO A 346 -1.25 1.00 9.62
N PRO A 347 -1.05 0.58 8.34
CA PRO A 347 -1.38 1.23 7.06
C PRO A 347 -2.81 0.97 6.52
N GLY A 348 -3.60 0.11 7.15
CA GLY A 348 -4.92 -0.28 6.62
C GLY A 348 -4.86 -1.36 5.53
N ILE A 349 -3.85 -2.23 5.58
CA ILE A 349 -3.75 -3.41 4.71
C ILE A 349 -4.48 -4.58 5.39
N PRO A 350 -5.33 -5.33 4.67
CA PRO A 350 -6.03 -6.47 5.26
C PRO A 350 -5.09 -7.54 5.80
N VAL A 351 -5.26 -7.92 7.06
CA VAL A 351 -4.66 -9.14 7.62
C VAL A 351 -5.60 -10.30 7.36
N LEU A 352 -6.90 -10.13 7.60
CA LEU A 352 -7.93 -11.10 7.27
C LEU A 352 -8.87 -10.56 6.20
N ILE A 353 -9.13 -11.37 5.17
CA ILE A 353 -10.08 -11.09 4.10
C ILE A 353 -11.29 -12.04 4.23
N PRO A 354 -12.52 -11.58 3.96
CA PRO A 354 -13.68 -12.48 3.98
C PRO A 354 -13.46 -13.69 3.07
N GLY A 355 -13.72 -14.89 3.61
CA GLY A 355 -13.53 -16.16 2.92
C GLY A 355 -12.21 -16.87 3.23
N GLU A 356 -11.28 -16.20 3.90
CA GLU A 356 -10.08 -16.83 4.48
C GLU A 356 -10.42 -17.64 5.73
N ILE A 357 -9.67 -18.70 5.98
CA ILE A 357 -9.69 -19.42 7.26
C ILE A 357 -8.89 -18.62 8.29
N ILE A 358 -9.50 -18.38 9.46
CA ILE A 358 -8.83 -17.66 10.55
C ILE A 358 -7.75 -18.56 11.16
N THR A 359 -6.49 -18.14 11.06
CA THR A 359 -5.33 -18.84 11.63
C THR A 359 -4.86 -18.19 12.91
N GLU A 360 -4.16 -18.96 13.75
CA GLU A 360 -3.55 -18.47 14.99
C GLU A 360 -2.56 -17.33 14.70
N LYS A 361 -1.68 -17.48 13.71
CA LYS A 361 -0.71 -16.45 13.32
C LYS A 361 -1.34 -15.12 12.91
N ALA A 362 -2.44 -15.16 12.15
CA ALA A 362 -3.13 -13.94 11.73
C ALA A 362 -3.78 -13.23 12.93
N LEU A 363 -4.32 -14.01 13.87
CA LEU A 363 -4.95 -13.50 15.08
C LEU A 363 -3.92 -12.92 16.04
N ASP A 364 -2.82 -13.63 16.28
CA ASP A 364 -1.70 -13.18 17.11
C ASP A 364 -1.12 -11.86 16.57
N TYR A 365 -0.87 -11.80 15.26
CA TYR A 365 -0.42 -10.56 14.62
C TYR A 365 -1.39 -9.39 14.87
N LEU A 366 -2.70 -9.61 14.69
CA LEU A 366 -3.72 -8.58 14.91
C LEU A 366 -3.79 -8.11 16.37
N LEU A 367 -3.63 -9.03 17.32
CA LEU A 367 -3.60 -8.71 18.75
C LEU A 367 -2.33 -7.94 19.13
N ASP A 368 -1.18 -8.36 18.61
CA ASP A 368 0.13 -7.75 18.84
C ASP A 368 0.13 -6.29 18.36
N VAL A 369 -0.20 -6.05 17.08
CA VAL A 369 -0.20 -4.67 16.53
C VAL A 369 -1.22 -3.77 17.22
N ARG A 370 -2.37 -4.31 17.66
CA ARG A 370 -3.35 -3.55 18.44
C ARG A 370 -2.78 -3.13 19.80
N ASN A 371 -2.06 -4.04 20.46
CA ASN A 371 -1.43 -3.73 21.76
C ASN A 371 -0.30 -2.71 21.61
N GLU A 372 0.33 -2.63 20.44
CA GLU A 372 1.33 -1.61 20.09
C GLU A 372 0.73 -0.26 19.68
N GLY A 373 -0.60 -0.15 19.59
CA GLY A 373 -1.30 1.12 19.34
C GLY A 373 -2.01 1.22 17.99
N ALA A 374 -1.94 0.18 17.14
CA ALA A 374 -2.69 0.16 15.89
C ALA A 374 -4.21 0.11 16.15
N VAL A 375 -4.97 0.85 15.36
CA VAL A 375 -6.43 0.81 15.39
C VAL A 375 -6.91 -0.32 14.48
N ILE A 376 -7.70 -1.25 15.01
CA ILE A 376 -8.32 -2.29 14.19
C ILE A 376 -9.55 -1.74 13.49
N THR A 377 -9.56 -1.81 12.17
CA THR A 377 -10.65 -1.35 11.30
C THR A 377 -11.29 -2.52 10.55
N GLY A 378 -12.55 -2.36 10.19
CA GLY A 378 -13.33 -3.37 9.43
C GLY A 378 -13.80 -4.59 10.23
N ALA A 379 -13.31 -4.79 11.46
CA ALA A 379 -13.90 -5.72 12.42
C ALA A 379 -15.17 -5.11 13.06
N SER A 380 -16.21 -5.90 13.27
CA SER A 380 -17.41 -5.51 14.02
C SER A 380 -17.13 -5.26 15.51
N ASP A 381 -16.04 -5.83 16.01
CA ASP A 381 -15.51 -5.57 17.35
C ASP A 381 -14.03 -5.17 17.23
N PRO A 382 -13.71 -3.86 17.28
CA PRO A 382 -12.34 -3.35 17.19
C PRO A 382 -11.44 -3.82 18.34
N LEU A 383 -12.02 -4.25 19.47
CA LEU A 383 -11.25 -4.83 20.58
C LEU A 383 -10.92 -6.29 20.33
N LEU A 384 -11.35 -6.89 19.22
CA LEU A 384 -11.11 -8.30 18.89
C LEU A 384 -11.46 -9.25 20.05
N THR A 385 -12.52 -8.96 20.82
CA THR A 385 -13.07 -9.95 21.78
C THR A 385 -13.95 -10.97 21.06
N SER A 386 -14.34 -10.66 19.83
CA SER A 386 -15.23 -11.44 18.98
C SER A 386 -14.99 -11.12 17.51
N ILE A 387 -15.31 -12.07 16.63
CA ILE A 387 -15.16 -11.95 15.17
C ILE A 387 -16.43 -12.46 14.51
N VAL A 388 -16.81 -11.88 13.38
CA VAL A 388 -17.90 -12.40 12.55
C VAL A 388 -17.34 -13.40 11.53
N VAL A 389 -17.93 -14.60 11.52
CA VAL A 389 -17.54 -15.72 10.67
C VAL A 389 -18.71 -16.14 9.78
N CYS A 390 -18.40 -16.73 8.63
CA CYS A 390 -19.40 -17.32 7.73
C CYS A 390 -19.97 -18.61 8.35
N ASN A 391 -21.29 -18.81 8.23
CA ASN A 391 -21.95 -20.07 8.55
C ASN A 391 -21.79 -21.00 7.34
N VAL A 392 -20.74 -21.82 7.33
CA VAL A 392 -20.40 -22.74 6.23
C VAL A 392 -20.66 -24.18 6.64
#